data_AF-A0A445DVQ3-F1
#
_entry.id   AF-A0A445DVQ3-F1
#
_cell.length_a   1.000
_cell.length_b   1.000
_cell.length_c   1.000
_cell.angle_alpha   90.00
_cell.angle_beta   90.00
_cell.angle_gamma   90.00
#
_symmetry.space_group_name_H-M   'P 1'
#
loop_
_entity.id
_entity.type
_entity.pdbx_description
1 polymer ?
#
loop_
_entity_poly.entity_id
_entity_poly.type
_entity_poly.pdbx_seq_one_letter_code
_entity_poly.pdbx_strand_id
1 'polypeptide(L)'
;MFIATRISRKRKEVDEETQTVVEDFQHRQAAGKTEEEAFEALFRKEQPGRVRFYGRSMTKIDLKKHVEINEIKNHHKEEVSSLKDKLGHMEAQTAKTRGRDSWVPKNDQVNTATIRSWNEARRTRSFITRRPTFSD
;
A
#
# COMPACT_ATOMS: atom_id res chain seq x y z
N MET A 1 -5.70 -5.18 -24.62
CA MET A 1 -6.77 -4.97 -25.61
C MET A 1 -7.43 -6.31 -25.92
N PHE A 2 -8.76 -6.45 -25.83
CA PHE A 2 -9.46 -7.73 -26.05
C PHE A 2 -10.17 -7.74 -27.40
N ILE A 3 -9.79 -8.64 -28.31
CA ILE A 3 -10.56 -8.92 -29.53
C ILE A 3 -11.67 -9.90 -29.15
N ALA A 4 -12.86 -9.37 -28.87
CA ALA A 4 -14.03 -10.20 -28.65
C ALA A 4 -14.72 -10.45 -30.00
N THR A 5 -14.47 -11.61 -30.60
CA THR A 5 -15.29 -12.10 -31.72
C THR A 5 -16.70 -12.36 -31.20
N ARG A 6 -17.66 -11.56 -31.63
CA ARG A 6 -19.06 -11.72 -31.24
C ARG A 6 -19.62 -12.96 -31.93
N ILE A 7 -19.54 -14.11 -31.27
CA ILE A 7 -20.15 -15.34 -31.75
C ILE A 7 -21.66 -15.08 -31.84
N SER A 8 -22.19 -15.07 -33.06
CA SER A 8 -23.60 -14.81 -33.29
C SER A 8 -24.45 -15.88 -32.58
N ARG A 9 -25.55 -15.46 -31.95
CA ARG A 9 -26.47 -16.37 -31.23
C ARG A 9 -27.08 -17.45 -32.14
N LYS A 10 -27.13 -17.16 -33.44
CA LYS A 10 -27.33 -18.17 -34.50
C LYS A 10 -25.94 -18.68 -34.84
N ARG A 11 -25.66 -19.97 -34.65
CA ARG A 11 -24.36 -20.63 -34.93
C ARG A 11 -23.92 -20.41 -36.38
N LYS A 12 -23.46 -19.20 -36.70
CA LYS A 12 -22.85 -18.85 -37.96
C LYS A 12 -21.37 -19.02 -37.72
N GLU A 13 -20.77 -19.83 -38.57
CA GLU A 13 -19.33 -20.00 -38.63
C GLU A 13 -18.69 -18.62 -38.76
N VAL A 14 -17.63 -18.40 -37.98
CA VAL A 14 -16.85 -17.17 -38.09
C VAL A 14 -16.18 -17.22 -39.46
N ASP A 15 -16.23 -16.10 -40.16
CA ASP A 15 -15.60 -15.97 -41.47
C ASP A 15 -14.10 -16.28 -41.38
N GLU A 16 -13.58 -17.09 -42.30
CA GLU A 16 -12.20 -17.60 -42.28
C GLU A 16 -11.17 -16.46 -42.27
N GLU A 17 -11.45 -15.37 -42.99
CA GLU A 17 -10.61 -14.17 -43.00
C GLU A 17 -10.59 -13.49 -41.62
N THR A 18 -11.71 -13.51 -40.89
CA THR A 18 -11.76 -12.97 -39.54
C THR A 18 -10.99 -13.84 -38.55
N GLN A 19 -11.04 -15.16 -38.73
CA GLN A 19 -10.36 -16.10 -37.83
C GLN A 19 -8.83 -16.05 -38.01
N THR A 20 -8.35 -15.99 -39.25
CA THR A 20 -6.93 -15.85 -39.57
C THR A 20 -6.32 -14.56 -39.00
N VAL A 21 -7.03 -13.43 -39.07
CA VAL A 21 -6.58 -12.15 -38.49
C VAL A 21 -6.47 -12.22 -36.95
N VAL A 22 -7.36 -12.97 -36.28
CA VAL A 22 -7.31 -13.16 -34.82
C VAL A 22 -6.11 -14.01 -34.42
N GLU A 23 -5.86 -15.10 -35.14
CA GLU A 23 -4.72 -15.99 -34.91
C GLU A 23 -3.38 -15.24 -35.12
N ASP A 24 -3.27 -14.46 -36.19
CA ASP A 24 -2.09 -13.64 -36.47
C ASP A 24 -1.85 -12.56 -35.39
N PHE A 25 -2.92 -11.98 -34.84
CA PHE A 25 -2.80 -11.02 -33.73
C PHE A 25 -2.26 -11.68 -32.46
N GLN A 26 -2.79 -12.84 -32.10
CA GLN A 26 -2.35 -13.60 -30.93
C GLN A 26 -0.88 -14.02 -31.08
N HIS A 27 -0.47 -14.47 -32.27
CA HIS A 27 0.92 -14.78 -32.56
C HIS A 27 1.85 -13.57 -32.40
N ARG A 28 1.41 -12.37 -32.82
CA ARG A 28 2.21 -11.14 -32.68
C ARG A 28 2.32 -10.66 -31.23
N GLN A 29 1.27 -10.81 -30.44
CA GLN A 29 1.35 -10.57 -28.99
C GLN A 29 2.30 -11.57 -28.31
N ALA A 30 2.21 -12.86 -28.66
CA ALA A 30 3.12 -13.88 -28.14
C ALA A 30 4.58 -13.64 -28.53
N ALA A 31 4.83 -13.02 -29.69
CA ALA A 31 6.16 -12.59 -30.14
C ALA A 31 6.70 -11.34 -29.42
N GLY A 32 6.01 -10.84 -28.38
CA GLY A 32 6.46 -9.72 -27.56
C GLY A 32 6.25 -8.34 -28.18
N LYS A 33 5.49 -8.23 -29.28
CA LYS A 33 5.13 -6.92 -29.86
C LYS A 33 4.10 -6.22 -28.97
N THR A 34 4.21 -4.90 -28.86
CA THR A 34 3.20 -4.11 -28.15
C THR A 34 1.86 -4.20 -28.87
N GLU A 35 0.75 -4.07 -28.13
CA GLU A 35 -0.59 -4.25 -28.67
C GLU A 35 -0.88 -3.28 -29.85
N GLU A 36 -0.27 -2.10 -29.81
CA GLU A 36 -0.36 -1.05 -30.83
C GLU A 36 0.41 -1.41 -32.09
N GLU A 37 1.63 -1.94 -31.96
CA GLU A 37 2.45 -2.36 -33.10
C GLU A 37 1.86 -3.61 -33.77
N ALA A 38 1.33 -4.55 -32.99
CA ALA A 38 0.63 -5.72 -33.50
C ALA A 38 -0.64 -5.33 -34.27
N PHE A 39 -1.39 -4.34 -33.76
CA PHE A 39 -2.59 -3.82 -34.40
C PHE A 39 -2.27 -3.06 -35.69
N GLU A 40 -1.31 -2.15 -35.66
CA GLU A 40 -0.89 -1.37 -36.83
C GLU A 40 -0.30 -2.27 -37.93
N ALA A 41 0.38 -3.35 -37.57
CA ALA A 41 0.92 -4.29 -38.54
C ALA A 41 -0.15 -5.16 -39.22
N LEU A 42 -1.28 -5.43 -38.54
CA LEU A 42 -2.42 -6.18 -39.12
C LEU A 42 -3.33 -5.29 -39.96
N PHE A 43 -3.65 -4.11 -39.46
CA PHE A 43 -4.59 -3.21 -40.12
C PHE A 43 -3.92 -2.26 -41.10
N ARG A 44 -2.57 -2.21 -41.15
CA ARG A 44 -1.73 -1.28 -41.94
C ARG A 44 -2.28 0.17 -41.93
N LYS A 45 -1.67 1.06 -42.71
CA LYS A 45 -2.01 2.49 -42.77
C LYS A 45 -3.35 2.80 -43.48
N GLU A 46 -4.25 1.82 -43.60
CA GLU A 46 -5.39 1.79 -44.52
C GLU A 46 -6.57 1.13 -43.78
N GLN A 47 -7.57 1.83 -43.23
CA GLN A 47 -8.38 2.88 -43.84
C GLN A 47 -8.75 3.97 -42.81
N PRO A 48 -8.88 5.24 -43.23
CA PRO A 48 -9.60 6.27 -42.45
C PRO A 48 -11.10 5.93 -42.29
N GLY A 49 -11.58 4.88 -42.97
CA GLY A 49 -12.82 4.19 -42.69
C GLY A 49 -12.71 3.35 -41.42
N ARG A 50 -12.78 4.02 -40.26
CA ARG A 50 -13.20 3.51 -38.95
C ARG A 50 -13.56 2.02 -38.98
N VAL A 51 -12.67 1.15 -38.51
CA VAL A 51 -13.02 -0.23 -38.15
C VAL A 51 -14.15 -0.14 -37.12
N ARG A 52 -15.39 -0.27 -37.60
CA ARG A 52 -16.59 -0.22 -36.79
C ARG A 52 -16.72 -1.58 -36.12
N PHE A 53 -16.04 -1.74 -34.98
CA PHE A 53 -16.50 -2.71 -34.01
C PHE A 53 -17.91 -2.29 -33.59
N TYR A 54 -18.92 -3.03 -34.04
CA TYR A 54 -20.32 -2.81 -33.67
C TYR A 54 -20.46 -2.90 -32.14
N GLY A 55 -20.39 -1.74 -31.46
CA GLY A 55 -20.45 -1.65 -30.01
C GLY A 55 -19.74 -0.42 -29.45
N ARG A 56 -18.42 -0.27 -29.71
CA ARG A 56 -17.61 0.92 -29.35
C ARG A 56 -16.37 0.97 -30.26
N SER A 57 -16.13 2.11 -30.92
CA SER A 57 -14.87 2.35 -31.63
C SER A 57 -13.81 2.79 -30.63
N MET A 58 -12.76 2.00 -30.42
CA MET A 58 -11.60 2.43 -29.65
C MET A 58 -10.70 3.30 -30.53
N THR A 59 -10.48 4.54 -30.11
CA THR A 59 -9.58 5.49 -30.76
C THR A 59 -8.22 5.50 -30.06
N LYS A 60 -7.17 6.00 -30.71
CA LYS A 60 -5.84 6.18 -30.07
C LYS A 60 -5.92 7.00 -28.76
N ILE A 61 -6.88 7.91 -28.67
CA ILE A 61 -7.14 8.72 -27.47
C ILE A 61 -7.67 7.85 -26.32
N ASP A 62 -8.51 6.86 -26.62
CA ASP A 62 -9.04 5.95 -25.60
C ASP A 62 -7.93 5.07 -25.01
N LEU A 63 -6.99 4.61 -25.85
CA LEU A 63 -5.80 3.89 -25.39
C LEU A 63 -4.95 4.75 -24.44
N LYS A 64 -4.69 6.01 -24.82
CA LYS A 64 -3.95 6.96 -23.96
C LYS A 64 -4.63 7.18 -22.61
N LYS A 65 -5.97 7.33 -22.60
CA LYS A 65 -6.75 7.45 -21.35
C LYS A 65 -6.62 6.21 -20.47
N HIS A 66 -6.60 5.01 -21.06
CA HIS A 66 -6.44 3.78 -20.29
C HIS A 66 -5.06 3.68 -19.62
N VAL A 67 -4.00 4.13 -20.29
CA VAL A 67 -2.64 4.20 -19.71
C VAL A 67 -2.62 5.17 -18.54
N GLU A 68 -3.12 6.40 -18.74
CA GLU A 68 -3.18 7.43 -17.70
C GLU A 68 -4.00 6.97 -16.47
N ILE A 69 -5.13 6.29 -16.68
CA ILE A 69 -5.93 5.70 -15.60
C ILE A 69 -5.12 4.65 -14.82
N ASN A 70 -4.30 3.85 -15.49
CA ASN A 70 -3.48 2.84 -14.83
C ASN A 70 -2.34 3.47 -14.03
N GLU A 71 -1.69 4.50 -14.55
CA GLU A 71 -0.67 5.27 -13.84
C GLU A 71 -1.23 5.87 -12.55
N ILE A 72 -2.39 6.52 -12.62
CA ILE A 72 -3.09 7.09 -11.45
C ILE A 72 -3.41 5.99 -10.43
N LYS A 73 -3.90 4.82 -10.87
CA LYS A 73 -4.20 3.70 -9.99
C LYS A 73 -2.94 3.16 -9.29
N ASN A 74 -1.82 3.10 -9.99
CA ASN A 74 -0.57 2.63 -9.41
C ASN A 74 -0.01 3.62 -8.40
N HIS A 75 0.02 4.92 -8.73
CA HIS A 75 0.41 5.97 -7.80
C HIS A 75 -0.44 5.94 -6.52
N HIS A 76 -1.77 5.83 -6.67
CA HIS A 76 -2.66 5.74 -5.51
C HIS A 76 -2.36 4.52 -4.62
N LYS A 77 -2.05 3.36 -5.20
CA LYS A 77 -1.66 2.17 -4.43
C LYS A 77 -0.37 2.41 -3.64
N GLU A 78 0.62 3.05 -4.26
CA GLU A 78 1.89 3.38 -3.61
C GLU A 78 1.70 4.36 -2.46
N GLU A 79 0.91 5.42 -2.64
CA GLU A 79 0.56 6.37 -1.59
C GLU A 79 -0.14 5.70 -0.41
N VAL A 80 -1.14 4.84 -0.69
CA VAL A 80 -1.87 4.10 0.35
C VAL A 80 -0.92 3.17 1.11
N SER A 81 0.03 2.51 0.43
CA SER A 81 1.05 1.70 1.08
C SER A 81 1.94 2.55 1.99
N SER A 82 2.45 3.67 1.49
CA SER A 82 3.30 4.59 2.27
C SER A 82 2.59 5.13 3.52
N LEU A 83 1.31 5.50 3.39
CA LEU A 83 0.51 5.96 4.53
C LEU A 83 0.28 4.86 5.56
N LYS A 84 0.04 3.63 5.11
CA LYS A 84 -0.13 2.47 6.00
C LYS A 84 1.14 2.18 6.79
N ASP A 85 2.31 2.27 6.15
CA ASP A 85 3.60 2.08 6.81
C ASP A 85 3.88 3.18 7.84
N LYS A 86 3.59 4.45 7.49
CA LYS A 86 3.69 5.58 8.43
C LYS A 86 2.76 5.39 9.64
N LEU A 87 1.52 4.96 9.41
CA LEU A 87 0.57 4.68 10.49
C LEU A 87 1.09 3.58 11.42
N GLY A 88 1.59 2.47 10.86
CA GLY A 88 2.20 1.39 11.64
C GLY A 88 3.40 1.86 12.48
N HIS A 89 4.25 2.74 11.93
CA HIS A 89 5.34 3.36 12.68
C HIS A 89 4.84 4.24 13.82
N MET A 90 3.80 5.06 13.59
CA MET A 90 3.21 5.90 14.63
C MET A 90 2.55 5.06 15.73
N GLU A 91 1.83 4.00 15.39
CA GLU A 91 1.24 3.05 16.35
C GLU A 91 2.34 2.36 17.19
N ALA A 92 3.43 1.94 16.57
CA ALA A 92 4.56 1.36 17.28
C ALA A 92 5.25 2.38 18.22
N GLN A 93 5.35 3.64 17.81
CA GLN A 93 5.89 4.70 18.67
C GLN A 93 4.97 5.01 19.85
N THR A 94 3.66 5.14 19.62
CA THR A 94 2.68 5.38 20.69
C THR A 94 2.57 4.22 21.68
N ALA A 95 2.74 2.97 21.22
CA ALA A 95 2.84 1.82 22.11
C ALA A 95 4.10 1.89 23.00
N LYS A 96 5.24 2.31 22.45
CA LYS A 96 6.49 2.49 23.22
C LYS A 96 6.40 3.62 24.23
N THR A 97 5.78 4.76 23.88
CA THR A 97 5.58 5.87 24.82
C THR A 97 4.61 5.49 25.93
N ARG A 98 3.48 4.83 25.62
CA ARG A 98 2.56 4.31 26.64
C ARG A 98 3.24 3.33 27.61
N GLY A 99 4.08 2.44 27.10
CA GLY A 99 4.89 1.54 27.94
C GLY A 99 5.82 2.30 28.87
N ARG A 100 6.53 3.32 28.35
CA ARG A 100 7.41 4.20 29.12
C ARG A 100 6.64 5.00 30.18
N ASP A 101 5.53 5.61 29.81
CA ASP A 101 4.66 6.40 30.69
C ASP A 101 4.03 5.54 31.80
N SER A 102 3.89 4.22 31.59
CA SER A 102 3.45 3.29 32.65
C SER A 102 4.56 2.90 33.64
N TRP A 103 5.83 2.98 33.22
CA TRP A 103 6.98 2.56 34.01
C TRP A 103 7.54 3.71 34.86
N VAL A 104 7.54 4.93 34.33
CA VAL A 104 8.05 6.14 35.00
C VAL A 104 7.38 6.39 36.37
N PRO A 105 6.04 6.39 36.52
CA PRO A 105 5.39 6.64 37.80
C PRO A 105 5.68 5.57 38.85
N LYS A 106 5.86 4.30 38.42
CA LYS A 106 6.18 3.18 39.32
C LYS A 106 7.58 3.34 39.91
N ASN A 107 8.55 3.72 39.09
CA ASN A 107 9.91 3.96 39.55
C ASN A 107 10.01 5.18 40.46
N ASP A 108 9.31 6.27 40.14
CA ASP A 108 9.28 7.45 40.99
C ASP A 108 8.65 7.13 42.35
N GLN A 109 7.61 6.30 42.40
CA GLN A 109 7.00 5.86 43.66
C GLN A 109 7.93 4.98 44.49
N VAL A 110 8.65 4.05 43.87
CA VAL A 110 9.66 3.22 44.56
C VAL A 110 10.82 4.06 45.07
N ASN A 111 11.33 4.98 44.26
CA ASN A 111 12.43 5.87 44.64
C ASN A 111 12.04 6.81 45.80
N THR A 112 10.85 7.42 45.72
CA THR A 112 10.35 8.30 46.79
C THR A 112 10.06 7.55 48.08
N ALA A 113 9.50 6.33 48.01
CA ALA A 113 9.30 5.47 49.18
C ALA A 113 10.64 5.07 49.82
N THR A 114 11.64 4.74 49.01
CA THR A 114 12.99 4.37 49.49
C THR A 114 13.68 5.55 50.16
N ILE A 115 13.63 6.74 49.57
CA ILE A 115 14.19 7.98 50.16
C ILE A 115 13.48 8.33 51.46
N ARG A 116 12.13 8.22 51.52
CA ARG A 116 11.35 8.50 52.72
C ARG A 116 11.71 7.53 53.85
N SER A 117 11.78 6.24 53.56
CA SER A 117 12.21 5.20 54.52
C SER A 117 13.61 5.49 55.07
N TRP A 118 14.55 5.87 54.21
CA TRP A 118 15.92 6.18 54.62
C TRP A 118 16.00 7.42 55.52
N ASN A 119 15.23 8.47 55.21
CA ASN A 119 15.15 9.67 56.04
C ASN A 119 14.45 9.42 57.39
N GLU A 120 13.48 8.51 57.43
CA GLU A 120 12.78 8.10 58.65
C GLU A 120 13.67 7.25 59.57
N ALA A 121 14.44 6.33 59.00
CA ALA A 121 15.50 5.59 59.71
C ALA A 121 16.60 6.52 60.27
N ARG A 122 16.95 7.57 59.53
CA ARG A 122 17.89 8.60 60.00
C ARG A 122 17.30 9.40 61.16
N ARG A 123 16.03 9.82 61.09
CA ARG A 123 15.35 10.53 62.19
C ARG A 123 15.28 9.69 63.47
N THR A 124 14.91 8.43 63.37
CA THR A 124 14.80 7.53 64.54
C THR A 124 16.16 7.17 65.14
N ARG A 125 17.22 7.00 64.34
CA ARG A 125 18.60 6.89 64.87
C ARG A 125 19.09 8.15 65.57
N SER A 126 18.66 9.33 65.12
CA SER A 126 19.01 10.61 65.74
C SER A 126 18.41 10.78 67.15
N PHE A 127 17.34 10.02 67.47
CA PHE A 127 16.75 9.99 68.81
C PHE A 127 17.50 9.08 69.81
N ILE A 128 18.33 8.15 69.33
CA ILE A 128 19.04 7.18 70.20
C ILE A 128 20.39 7.74 70.71
N THR A 129 20.91 8.84 70.14
CA THR A 129 22.18 9.46 70.56
C THR A 129 22.00 10.75 71.36
N ARG A 130 21.05 10.81 72.30
CA ARG A 130 21.14 11.77 73.42
C ARG A 130 21.99 11.12 74.51
N ARG A 131 23.18 11.67 74.76
CA ARG A 131 24.08 11.27 75.86
C ARG A 131 23.29 11.18 77.18
N PRO A 132 23.45 10.10 77.97
CA PRO A 132 23.10 10.17 79.38
C PRO A 132 24.06 11.16 80.04
N THR A 133 23.55 12.27 80.55
CA THR A 133 24.28 13.08 81.53
C THR A 133 24.20 12.33 82.85
N PHE A 134 25.31 11.70 83.25
CA PHE A 134 25.50 11.27 84.63
C PHE A 134 25.70 12.54 85.46
N SER A 135 24.79 12.79 86.41
CA SER A 135 24.95 13.82 87.43
C SER A 135 25.42 13.17 88.73
N ASP A 136 26.47 13.79 89.27
CA ASP A 136 27.16 13.68 90.56
C ASP A 136 27.76 12.34 91.02
#